data_AF-B1KFX8-F1
#
_entry.id   AF-B1KFX8-F1
#
_cell.length_a   1.000
_cell.length_b   1.000
_cell.length_c   1.000
_cell.angle_alpha   90.00
_cell.angle_beta   90.00
_cell.angle_gamma   90.00
#
_symmetry.space_group_name_H-M   'P 1'
#
loop_
_entity.id
_entity.type
_entity.pdbx_description
1 polymer ?
#
loop_
_entity_poly.entity_id
_entity_poly.type
_entity_poly.pdbx_seq_one_letter_code
_entity_poly.pdbx_strand_id
1 'polypeptide(L)'
;MEQANIRLNKPLLAITLGVWLYSIAALLLPESIAYSSVFQGVFIFLMVAHAVECIIYRRILKKPLEYLWVMVCGVVFIRAKQKYLFKKKKLA
;
A
#
# COMPACT_ATOMS: atom_id res chain seq x y z
N MET A 1 10.71 13.38 15.47
CA MET A 1 10.13 12.28 14.67
C MET A 1 8.72 12.65 14.26
N GLU A 2 8.56 13.41 13.17
CA GLU A 2 7.23 13.78 12.68
C GLU A 2 6.73 12.66 11.78
N GLN A 3 6.09 11.66 12.40
CA GLN A 3 5.23 10.74 11.68
C GLN A 3 4.13 11.62 11.10
N ALA A 4 4.17 11.84 9.79
CA ALA A 4 3.07 12.48 9.10
C ALA A 4 1.80 11.74 9.50
N ASN A 5 0.91 12.41 10.24
CA ASN A 5 -0.40 11.89 10.63
C ASN A 5 -1.26 11.84 9.37
N ILE A 6 -0.87 10.94 8.47
CA ILE A 6 -1.56 10.62 7.24
C ILE A 6 -2.77 9.84 7.73
N ARG A 7 -3.90 10.56 7.88
CA ARG A 7 -5.20 9.97 8.21
C ARG A 7 -5.63 9.08 7.05
N LEU A 8 -5.10 7.86 7.02
CA LEU A 8 -5.57 6.78 6.19
C LEU A 8 -6.96 6.38 6.69
N ASN A 9 -7.88 6.11 5.76
CA ASN A 9 -9.20 5.61 6.09
C ASN A 9 -9.04 4.25 6.78
N LYS A 10 -9.26 4.20 8.09
CA LYS A 10 -9.16 2.97 8.92
C LYS A 10 -9.83 1.74 8.28
N PRO A 11 -11.07 1.80 7.77
CA PRO A 11 -11.70 0.62 7.17
C PRO A 11 -10.97 0.16 5.91
N LEU A 12 -10.48 1.08 5.08
CA LEU A 12 -9.75 0.75 3.87
C LEU A 12 -8.42 0.07 4.21
N LEU A 13 -7.70 0.59 5.20
CA LEU A 13 -6.46 -0.01 5.68
C LEU A 13 -6.69 -1.43 6.21
N ALA A 14 -7.78 -1.64 6.96
CA ALA A 14 -8.14 -2.96 7.48
C ALA A 14 -8.44 -3.96 6.35
N ILE A 15 -9.18 -3.53 5.32
CA ILE A 15 -9.45 -4.36 4.13
C ILE A 15 -8.15 -4.71 3.41
N THR A 16 -7.30 -3.73 3.13
CA THR A 16 -6.02 -3.95 2.45
C THR A 16 -5.13 -4.92 3.22
N LEU A 17 -5.01 -4.75 4.55
CA LEU A 17 -4.27 -5.68 5.40
C LEU A 17 -4.89 -7.08 5.40
N GLY A 18 -6.22 -7.18 5.42
CA GLY A 18 -6.93 -8.46 5.31
C GLY A 18 -6.63 -9.18 4.00
N VAL A 19 -6.63 -8.44 2.88
CA VAL A 19 -6.27 -8.98 1.55
C VAL A 19 -4.81 -9.46 1.54
N TRP A 20 -3.88 -8.71 2.12
CA TRP A 20 -2.48 -9.12 2.23
C TRP A 20 -2.33 -10.40 3.05
N LEU A 21 -2.91 -10.45 4.25
CA LEU A 21 -2.83 -11.62 5.13
C LEU A 21 -3.43 -12.85 4.46
N TYR A 22 -4.61 -12.72 3.85
CA TYR A 22 -5.25 -13.83 3.15
C TYR A 22 -4.45 -14.30 1.95
N SER A 23 -3.85 -13.37 1.19
CA SER A 23 -3.03 -13.71 0.02
C SER A 23 -1.71 -14.39 0.42
N ILE A 24 -1.10 -13.98 1.53
CA ILE A 24 0.08 -14.65 2.10
C ILE A 24 -0.30 -16.06 2.58
N ALA A 25 -1.43 -16.21 3.27
CA ALA A 25 -1.92 -17.53 3.69
C ALA A 25 -2.17 -18.44 2.47
N ALA A 26 -2.77 -17.90 1.40
CA ALA A 26 -2.99 -18.62 0.15
C ALA A 26 -1.69 -19.08 -0.54
N LEU A 27 -0.60 -18.32 -0.40
CA LEU A 27 0.73 -18.70 -0.91
C LEU A 27 1.40 -19.79 -0.06
N LEU A 28 1.26 -19.73 1.27
CA LEU A 28 1.95 -20.65 2.18
C LEU A 28 1.21 -21.98 2.35
N LEU A 29 -0.13 -21.96 2.31
CA LEU A 29 -1.00 -23.11 2.55
C LEU A 29 -2.07 -23.22 1.45
N PRO A 30 -1.68 -23.45 0.18
CA PRO A 30 -2.61 -23.39 -0.95
C PRO A 30 -3.73 -24.42 -0.88
N GLU A 31 -3.46 -25.60 -0.33
CA GLU A 31 -4.41 -26.71 -0.16
C GLU A 31 -5.53 -26.39 0.84
N SER A 32 -5.26 -25.54 1.83
CA SER A 32 -6.18 -25.25 2.94
C SER A 32 -7.00 -23.98 2.74
N ILE A 33 -6.65 -23.17 1.73
CA ILE A 33 -7.25 -21.87 1.51
C ILE A 33 -8.17 -21.92 0.29
N ALA A 34 -9.46 -21.63 0.52
CA ALA A 34 -10.43 -21.51 -0.56
C ALA A 34 -10.00 -20.46 -1.58
N TYR A 35 -10.13 -20.78 -2.87
CA TYR A 35 -9.75 -19.89 -3.97
C TYR A 35 -8.28 -19.47 -3.95
N SER A 36 -7.38 -20.30 -3.42
CA SER A 36 -5.95 -19.98 -3.29
C SER A 36 -5.33 -19.42 -4.58
N SER A 37 -5.55 -20.05 -5.74
CA SER A 37 -5.01 -19.59 -7.02
C SER A 37 -5.42 -18.16 -7.38
N VAL A 38 -6.64 -17.74 -7.02
CA VAL A 38 -7.11 -16.36 -7.24
C VAL A 38 -6.32 -15.39 -6.36
N PHE A 39 -6.16 -15.71 -5.08
CA PHE A 39 -5.46 -14.84 -4.14
C PHE A 39 -3.94 -14.79 -4.36
N GLN A 40 -3.34 -15.86 -4.87
CA GLN A 40 -1.97 -15.85 -5.37
C GLN A 40 -1.83 -14.90 -6.57
N GLY A 41 -2.79 -14.94 -7.51
CA GLY A 41 -2.85 -13.98 -8.62
C GLY A 41 -3.00 -12.53 -8.13
N VAL A 42 -3.89 -12.30 -7.16
CA VAL A 42 -4.08 -10.99 -6.51
C VAL A 42 -2.80 -10.51 -5.84
N PHE A 43 -2.07 -11.39 -5.16
CA PHE A 43 -0.78 -11.05 -4.55
C PHE A 43 0.23 -10.57 -5.58
N ILE A 44 0.41 -11.33 -6.66
CA ILE A 44 1.35 -11.00 -7.73
C ILE A 44 0.94 -9.68 -8.40
N PHE A 45 -0.36 -9.53 -8.69
CA PHE A 45 -0.90 -8.31 -9.26
C PHE A 45 -0.64 -7.08 -8.37
N LEU A 46 -0.94 -7.16 -7.07
CA LEU A 46 -0.68 -6.09 -6.10
C LEU A 46 0.81 -5.75 -6.03
N MET A 47 1.67 -6.76 -5.99
CA MET A 47 3.12 -6.58 -5.97
C MET A 47 3.62 -5.79 -7.19
N VAL A 48 3.19 -6.18 -8.39
CA VAL A 48 3.57 -5.50 -9.63
C VAL A 48 2.97 -4.08 -9.68
N ALA A 49 1.69 -3.94 -9.33
CA ALA A 49 1.01 -2.65 -9.32
C ALA A 49 1.72 -1.66 -8.37
N HIS A 50 2.02 -2.08 -7.14
CA HIS A 50 2.69 -1.20 -6.17
C HIS A 50 4.15 -0.91 -6.53
N ALA A 51 4.86 -1.86 -7.17
CA ALA A 51 6.19 -1.60 -7.71
C ALA A 51 6.16 -0.51 -8.79
N VAL A 52 5.19 -0.59 -9.71
CA VAL A 52 4.97 0.45 -10.73
C VAL A 52 4.62 1.79 -10.07
N GLU A 53 3.76 1.81 -9.06
CA GLU A 53 3.45 3.02 -8.29
C GLU A 53 4.69 3.64 -7.63
N CYS A 54 5.57 2.82 -7.04
CA CYS A 54 6.83 3.29 -6.48
C CYS A 54 7.70 4.00 -7.53
N ILE A 55 7.75 3.47 -8.75
CA ILE A 55 8.52 4.04 -9.86
C ILE A 55 7.89 5.36 -10.35
N ILE A 56 6.57 5.37 -10.57
CA ILE A 56 5.83 6.55 -11.05
C ILE A 56 5.94 7.70 -10.04
N TYR A 57 5.75 7.39 -8.75
CA TYR A 57 5.72 8.40 -7.68
C TYR A 57 7.06 8.57 -6.96
N ARG A 58 8.17 8.05 -7.51
CA ARG A 58 9.52 8.14 -6.93
C ARG A 58 9.95 9.56 -6.57
N ARG A 59 9.49 10.56 -7.33
CA ARG A 59 9.80 11.99 -7.07
C ARG A 59 9.14 12.51 -5.78
N ILE A 60 8.03 11.90 -5.38
CA ILE A 60 7.28 12.26 -4.17
C ILE A 60 7.83 11.48 -2.97
N LEU A 61 8.26 10.23 -3.16
CA LEU A 61 8.78 9.33 -2.13
C LEU A 61 10.27 9.62 -1.85
N LYS A 62 10.55 10.25 -0.71
CA LYS A 62 11.91 10.68 -0.31
C LYS A 62 12.56 9.74 0.71
N LYS A 63 11.77 8.96 1.47
CA LYS A 63 12.28 8.07 2.52
C LYS A 63 12.00 6.61 2.17
N PRO A 64 12.90 5.66 2.50
CA PRO A 64 12.69 4.24 2.23
C PRO A 64 11.42 3.69 2.89
N LEU A 65 11.07 4.20 4.09
CA LEU A 65 9.82 3.83 4.77
C LEU A 65 8.57 4.17 3.94
N GLU A 66 8.61 5.23 3.12
CA GLU A 66 7.47 5.63 2.30
C GLU A 66 7.26 4.67 1.13
N TYR A 67 8.33 4.04 0.62
CA TYR A 67 8.21 2.97 -0.36
C TYR A 67 7.54 1.74 0.26
N LEU A 68 7.90 1.38 1.50
CA LEU A 68 7.22 0.29 2.21
C LEU A 68 5.72 0.59 2.40
N TRP A 69 5.37 1.82 2.75
CA TRP A 69 3.96 2.22 2.86
C TRP A 69 3.21 2.18 1.53
N VAL A 70 3.87 2.50 0.40
CA VAL A 70 3.29 2.31 -0.94
C VAL A 70 3.15 0.83 -1.27
N MET A 71 4.09 -0.02 -0.88
CA MET A 71 3.96 -1.46 -1.08
C MET A 71 2.79 -2.08 -0.31
N VAL A 72 2.40 -1.52 0.84
CA VAL A 72 1.25 -2.02 1.59
C VAL A 72 -0.07 -1.39 1.14
N CYS A 73 -0.09 -0.07 0.94
CA CYS A 73 -1.32 0.71 0.75
C CYS A 73 -1.50 1.31 -0.65
N GLY A 74 -0.52 1.15 -1.54
CA GLY A 74 -0.50 1.67 -2.90
C GLY A 74 -0.82 3.16 -3.03
N VAL A 75 -1.64 3.47 -4.04
CA VAL A 75 -2.16 4.82 -4.33
C VAL A 75 -2.78 5.53 -3.13
N VAL A 76 -3.33 4.80 -2.15
CA VAL A 76 -4.02 5.40 -0.99
C VAL A 76 -3.03 6.24 -0.18
N PHE A 77 -1.84 5.69 0.06
CA PHE A 77 -0.77 6.42 0.75
C PHE A 77 -0.29 7.61 -0.08
N ILE A 78 -0.11 7.43 -1.39
CA ILE A 78 0.35 8.47 -2.31
C ILE A 78 -0.60 9.67 -2.30
N ARG A 79 -1.91 9.44 -2.44
CA ARG A 79 -2.93 10.50 -2.41
C ARG A 79 -2.92 11.26 -1.09
N ALA A 80 -2.84 10.53 0.01
CA ALA A 80 -2.84 11.14 1.33
C ALA A 80 -1.56 11.98 1.57
N LYS A 81 -0.42 11.50 1.07
CA LYS A 81 0.84 12.23 1.09
C LYS A 81 0.83 13.47 0.18
N GLN A 82 0.28 13.38 -1.03
CA GLN A 82 0.11 14.53 -1.92
C GLN A 82 -0.72 15.62 -1.27
N LYS A 83 -1.82 15.24 -0.60
CA LYS A 83 -2.67 16.18 0.16
C LYS A 83 -1.91 16.85 1.31
N TYR A 84 -1.09 16.10 2.04
CA TYR A 84 -0.22 16.65 3.08
C TYR A 84 0.80 17.65 2.52
N LEU A 85 1.50 17.30 1.43
CA LEU A 85 2.47 18.19 0.79
C LEU A 85 1.83 19.46 0.25
N PHE A 86 0.64 19.36 -0.36
CA PHE A 86 -0.12 20.52 -0.83
C PHE A 86 -0.51 21.45 0.33
N LYS A 87 -1.00 20.89 1.45
CA LYS A 87 -1.34 21.66 2.65
C LYS A 87 -0.11 22.34 3.25
N LYS A 88 1.04 21.64 3.29
CA LYS A 88 2.31 22.20 3.76
C LYS A 88 2.78 23.36 2.89
N LYS A 89 2.66 23.25 1.56
CA LYS A 89 3.02 24.33 0.62
C LYS A 89 2.10 25.55 0.74
N LYS A 90 0.84 25.38 1.16
CA LYS A 90 -0.10 26.49 1.38
C LYS A 90 0.12 27.21 2.72
N LEU A 91 0.81 26.58 3.66
CA LEU A 91 1.09 27.10 5.01
C LEU A 91 2.51 27.70 5.14
N ALA A 92 3.32 27.63 4.08
CA ALA A 92 4.67 28.17 3.98
C ALA A 92 4.65 29.35 2.99
#